data_AF-A0A2V7EGS0-F1
#
_entry.id   AF-A0A2V7EGS0-F1
#
_cell.length_a   1.000
_cell.length_b   1.000
_cell.length_c   1.000
_cell.angle_alpha   90.00
_cell.angle_beta   90.00
_cell.angle_gamma   90.00
#
_symmetry.space_group_name_H-M   'P 1'
#
loop_
_entity.id
_entity.type
_entity.pdbx_description
1 polymer ?
#
loop_
_entity_poly.entity_id
_entity_poly.type
_entity_poly.pdbx_seq_one_letter_code
_entity_poly.pdbx_strand_id
1 'polypeptide(L)'
;MRRSPKEQFIYVLAILFAIAPFAVGLIRVFRTGNDFRYLWIAFATLFATIAVLAIGKARSREANAAIRLSAAVLIIDTLIAAATAFLLGARAAPGVWLVALAFGLSWAACCALYILSRPRTI
;
A
#
# COMPACT_ATOMS: atom_id res chain seq x y z
N MET A 1 19.10 1.39 -18.47
CA MET A 1 19.06 2.84 -18.16
C MET A 1 19.26 3.01 -16.66
N ARG A 2 20.20 3.87 -16.24
CA ARG A 2 20.46 4.13 -14.82
C ARG A 2 19.48 5.22 -14.35
N ARG A 3 18.80 5.00 -13.22
CA ARG A 3 17.94 6.02 -12.61
C ARG A 3 18.77 7.25 -12.24
N SER A 4 18.22 8.45 -12.44
CA SER A 4 18.79 9.68 -11.91
C SER A 4 18.77 9.68 -10.37
N PRO A 5 19.61 10.50 -9.69
CA PRO A 5 19.57 10.60 -8.22
C PRO A 5 18.18 10.94 -7.67
N LYS A 6 17.42 11.79 -8.37
CA LYS A 6 16.04 12.15 -8.02
C LYS A 6 15.09 10.95 -8.14
N GLU A 7 15.16 10.20 -9.24
CA GLU A 7 14.35 8.98 -9.42
C GLU A 7 14.69 7.90 -8.39
N GLN A 8 15.97 7.78 -8.03
CA GLN A 8 16.44 6.87 -7.00
C GLN A 8 15.90 7.27 -5.62
N PHE A 9 15.92 8.55 -5.28
CA PHE A 9 15.33 9.05 -4.03
C PHE A 9 13.82 8.77 -3.96
N ILE A 10 13.07 9.04 -5.03
CA ILE A 10 11.62 8.74 -5.10
C ILE A 10 11.37 7.23 -4.95
N TYR A 11 12.21 6.40 -5.56
CA TYR A 11 12.10 4.95 -5.44
C TYR A 11 12.35 4.47 -3.99
N VAL A 12 13.35 5.02 -3.31
CA VAL A 12 13.60 4.72 -1.88
C VAL A 12 12.39 5.12 -1.04
N LEU A 13 11.81 6.30 -1.28
CA LEU A 13 10.62 6.74 -0.56
C LEU A 13 9.42 5.79 -0.79
N ALA A 14 9.25 5.28 -2.02
CA ALA A 14 8.23 4.27 -2.31
C ALA A 14 8.41 3.01 -1.45
N ILE A 15 9.66 2.53 -1.29
CA ILE A 15 9.97 1.36 -0.45
C ILE A 15 9.64 1.63 1.02
N LEU A 16 9.94 2.83 1.55
CA LEU A 16 9.62 3.17 2.93
C LEU A 16 8.11 3.12 3.19
N PHE A 17 7.30 3.62 2.27
CA PHE A 17 5.84 3.52 2.33
C PHE A 17 5.34 2.07 2.19
N ALA A 18 6.01 1.22 1.41
CA ALA A 18 5.66 -0.20 1.32
C ALA A 18 5.96 -0.97 2.62
N ILE A 19 7.02 -0.58 3.35
CA ILE A 19 7.43 -1.24 4.60
C ILE A 19 6.60 -0.77 5.80
N ALA A 20 6.11 0.48 5.79
CA ALA A 20 5.40 1.07 6.94
C ALA A 20 4.24 0.21 7.50
N PRO A 21 3.35 -0.39 6.70
CA PRO A 21 2.29 -1.29 7.21
C PRO A 21 2.83 -2.49 7.99
N PHE A 22 3.92 -3.09 7.51
CA PHE A 22 4.59 -4.22 8.17
C PHE A 22 5.27 -3.79 9.47
N ALA A 23 5.92 -2.62 9.47
CA ALA A 23 6.53 -2.07 10.68
C ALA A 23 5.47 -1.86 11.78
N VAL A 24 4.31 -1.30 11.43
CA VAL A 24 3.18 -1.14 12.37
C VAL A 24 2.70 -2.51 12.89
N GLY A 25 2.56 -3.50 11.99
CA GLY A 25 2.21 -4.86 12.37
C GLY A 25 3.19 -5.50 13.34
N LEU A 26 4.49 -5.42 13.06
CA LEU A 26 5.56 -5.95 13.90
C LEU A 26 5.61 -5.25 15.26
N ILE A 27 5.56 -3.92 15.29
CA ILE A 27 5.53 -3.15 16.55
C ILE A 27 4.38 -3.62 17.44
N ARG A 28 3.20 -3.87 16.84
CA ARG A 28 2.02 -4.34 17.56
C ARG A 28 2.22 -5.74 18.13
N VAL A 29 2.77 -6.66 17.35
CA VAL A 29 3.11 -8.03 17.80
C VAL A 29 4.08 -7.98 18.97
N PHE A 30 5.16 -7.20 18.89
CA PHE A 30 6.14 -7.12 19.98
C PHE A 30 5.60 -6.45 21.24
N ARG A 31 4.64 -5.52 21.12
CA ARG A 31 4.03 -4.84 22.28
C ARG A 31 2.94 -5.65 22.97
N THR A 32 2.19 -6.46 22.22
CA THR A 32 1.02 -7.19 22.74
C THR A 32 1.27 -8.68 22.92
N GLY A 33 2.35 -9.21 22.34
CA GLY A 33 2.75 -10.62 22.40
C GLY A 33 1.93 -11.55 21.50
N ASN A 34 0.68 -11.22 21.17
CA ASN A 34 -0.20 -12.10 20.41
C ASN A 34 -1.15 -11.41 19.39
N ASP A 35 -1.11 -10.07 19.23
CA ASP A 35 -1.96 -9.37 18.26
C ASP A 35 -1.32 -9.31 16.86
N PHE A 36 -1.50 -10.39 16.09
CA PHE A 36 -1.01 -10.49 14.71
C PHE A 36 -1.93 -9.84 13.67
N ARG A 37 -3.03 -9.19 14.08
CA ARG A 37 -4.06 -8.73 13.14
C ARG A 37 -3.52 -7.72 12.13
N TYR A 38 -2.69 -6.79 12.61
CA TYR A 38 -2.08 -5.76 11.77
C TYR A 38 -1.09 -6.35 10.77
N LEU A 39 -0.42 -7.44 11.13
CA LEU A 39 0.48 -8.14 10.22
C LEU A 39 -0.32 -8.86 9.12
N TRP A 40 -1.45 -9.49 9.47
CA TRP A 40 -2.35 -10.07 8.46
C TRP A 40 -2.96 -9.03 7.53
N ILE A 41 -3.36 -7.87 8.06
CA ILE A 41 -3.85 -6.74 7.26
C ILE A 41 -2.75 -6.26 6.30
N ALA A 42 -1.48 -6.19 6.74
CA ALA A 42 -0.36 -5.78 5.89
C ALA A 42 -0.15 -6.76 4.72
N PHE A 43 -0.23 -8.07 4.97
CA PHE A 43 -0.16 -9.07 3.90
C PHE A 43 -1.36 -8.99 2.95
N ALA A 44 -2.58 -8.89 3.47
CA ALA A 44 -3.79 -8.82 2.63
C ALA A 44 -3.75 -7.61 1.68
N THR A 45 -3.37 -6.44 2.20
CA THR A 45 -3.23 -5.22 1.40
C THR A 45 -2.06 -5.27 0.42
N LEU A 46 -0.93 -5.89 0.78
CA LEU A 46 0.16 -6.16 -0.16
C LEU A 46 -0.34 -6.96 -1.38
N PHE A 47 -1.06 -8.06 -1.15
CA PHE A 47 -1.58 -8.89 -2.25
C PHE A 47 -2.60 -8.13 -3.11
N ALA A 48 -3.48 -7.35 -2.47
CA ALA A 48 -4.44 -6.50 -3.18
C ALA A 48 -3.73 -5.46 -4.07
N THR A 49 -2.74 -4.74 -3.53
CA THR A 49 -1.91 -3.80 -4.30
C THR A 49 -1.20 -4.48 -5.47
N ILE A 50 -0.59 -5.65 -5.27
CA ILE A 50 0.06 -6.41 -6.34
C ILE A 50 -0.95 -6.76 -7.45
N ALA A 51 -2.14 -7.22 -7.08
CA ALA A 51 -3.20 -7.56 -8.04
C ALA A 51 -3.64 -6.32 -8.83
N VAL A 52 -3.88 -5.18 -8.17
CA VAL A 52 -4.26 -3.92 -8.83
C VAL A 52 -3.17 -3.48 -9.81
N LEU A 53 -1.90 -3.53 -9.42
CA LEU A 53 -0.78 -3.18 -10.29
C LEU A 53 -0.63 -4.13 -11.47
N ALA A 54 -0.79 -5.43 -11.27
CA ALA A 54 -0.70 -6.43 -12.32
C ALA A 54 -1.79 -6.23 -13.39
N ILE A 55 -3.04 -6.04 -12.95
CA ILE A 55 -4.20 -5.79 -13.84
C ILE A 55 -4.06 -4.42 -14.51
N GLY A 56 -3.64 -3.41 -13.76
CA GLY A 56 -3.51 -2.04 -14.22
C GLY A 56 -2.40 -1.82 -15.26
N LYS A 57 -1.27 -2.53 -15.11
CA LYS A 57 -0.11 -2.44 -16.00
C LYS A 57 -0.43 -2.93 -17.42
N ALA A 58 -1.37 -3.86 -17.58
CA ALA A 58 -1.86 -4.29 -18.89
C ALA A 58 -2.59 -3.16 -19.66
N ARG A 59 -3.02 -2.10 -18.97
CA ARG A 59 -3.95 -1.08 -19.50
C ARG A 59 -3.36 0.33 -19.54
N SER A 60 -2.08 0.53 -19.16
CA SER A 60 -1.53 1.87 -18.89
C SER A 60 -0.42 2.31 -19.88
N ARG A 61 -0.81 2.96 -20.99
CA ARG A 61 0.08 3.84 -21.78
C ARG A 61 -0.19 5.33 -21.56
N GLU A 62 -1.13 5.69 -20.68
CA GLU A 62 -1.61 7.07 -20.52
C GLU A 62 -0.94 7.83 -19.36
N ALA A 63 -0.76 9.15 -19.54
CA ALA A 63 -0.16 10.05 -18.55
C ALA A 63 -0.89 10.06 -17.19
N ASN A 64 -2.20 9.79 -17.18
CA ASN A 64 -3.03 9.77 -15.97
C ASN A 64 -3.06 8.42 -15.24
N ALA A 65 -2.33 7.42 -15.74
CA ALA A 65 -2.35 6.08 -15.16
C ALA A 65 -1.87 6.05 -13.70
N ALA A 66 -0.91 6.90 -13.32
CA ALA A 66 -0.40 6.95 -11.95
C ALA A 66 -1.50 7.34 -10.94
N ILE A 67 -2.27 8.38 -11.25
CA ILE A 67 -3.36 8.87 -10.39
C ILE A 67 -4.47 7.81 -10.29
N ARG A 68 -4.89 7.27 -11.43
CA ARG A 68 -5.97 6.27 -11.48
C ARG A 68 -5.61 5.00 -10.70
N LEU A 69 -4.39 4.49 -10.86
CA LEU A 69 -3.92 3.30 -10.14
C LEU A 69 -3.76 3.57 -8.64
N SER A 70 -3.24 4.73 -8.26
CA SER A 70 -3.08 5.08 -6.85
C SER A 70 -4.42 5.24 -6.15
N ALA A 71 -5.41 5.86 -6.81
CA ALA A 71 -6.78 5.95 -6.30
C ALA A 71 -7.45 4.57 -6.17
N ALA A 72 -7.26 3.69 -7.15
CA ALA A 72 -7.76 2.32 -7.09
C ALA A 72 -7.14 1.53 -5.93
N VAL A 73 -5.81 1.63 -5.75
CA VAL A 73 -5.10 1.02 -4.61
C VAL A 73 -5.64 1.55 -3.29
N LEU A 74 -5.80 2.87 -3.15
CA LEU A 74 -6.33 3.48 -1.91
C LEU A 74 -7.69 2.88 -1.53
N ILE A 75 -8.63 2.84 -2.49
CA ILE A 75 -9.99 2.36 -2.23
C ILE A 75 -9.97 0.85 -1.92
N ILE A 76 -9.32 0.05 -2.77
CA ILE A 76 -9.31 -1.40 -2.63
C ILE A 76 -8.61 -1.81 -1.34
N ASP A 77 -7.43 -1.27 -1.04
CA ASP A 77 -6.69 -1.63 0.15
C ASP A 77 -7.39 -1.17 1.43
N THR A 78 -8.06 0.00 1.41
CA THR A 78 -8.86 0.43 2.57
C THR A 78 -10.01 -0.56 2.83
N LEU A 79 -10.71 -1.00 1.77
CA LEU A 79 -11.80 -1.97 1.91
C LEU A 79 -11.28 -3.35 2.36
N ILE A 80 -10.19 -3.84 1.77
CA ILE A 80 -9.57 -5.12 2.12
C ILE A 80 -9.02 -5.09 3.55
N ALA A 81 -8.40 -3.99 3.97
CA ALA A 81 -7.90 -3.83 5.33
C ALA A 81 -9.04 -3.84 6.35
N ALA A 82 -10.12 -3.08 6.10
CA ALA A 82 -11.29 -3.07 6.96
C ALA A 82 -11.94 -4.46 7.03
N ALA A 83 -12.18 -5.10 5.87
CA ALA A 83 -12.73 -6.45 5.80
C ALA A 83 -11.88 -7.46 6.58
N THR A 84 -10.56 -7.44 6.39
CA THR A 84 -9.62 -8.32 7.10
C THR A 84 -9.67 -8.06 8.61
N ALA A 85 -9.71 -6.81 9.04
CA ALA A 85 -9.81 -6.46 10.46
C ALA A 85 -11.11 -7.01 11.09
N PHE A 86 -12.24 -6.88 10.40
CA PHE A 86 -13.52 -7.41 10.87
C PHE A 86 -13.55 -8.94 10.90
N LEU A 87 -13.00 -9.61 9.87
CA LEU A 87 -12.85 -11.08 9.85
C LEU A 87 -11.99 -11.60 11.00
N LEU A 88 -10.99 -10.81 11.43
CA LEU A 88 -10.15 -11.10 12.59
C LEU A 88 -10.76 -10.63 13.93
N GLY A 89 -12.05 -10.27 13.94
CA GLY A 89 -12.81 -9.96 15.15
C GLY A 89 -12.61 -8.56 15.73
N ALA A 90 -12.16 -7.59 14.94
CA ALA A 90 -12.16 -6.19 15.37
C ALA A 90 -13.59 -5.66 15.52
N ARG A 91 -13.91 -5.05 16.67
CA ARG A 91 -15.28 -4.57 16.99
C ARG A 91 -15.44 -3.04 16.98
N ALA A 92 -14.35 -2.30 17.15
CA ALA A 92 -14.37 -0.84 17.20
C ALA A 92 -14.34 -0.24 15.77
N ALA A 93 -15.52 -0.11 15.14
CA ALA A 93 -15.64 0.29 13.74
C ALA A 93 -14.89 1.59 13.37
N PRO A 94 -14.93 2.69 14.14
CA PRO A 94 -14.18 3.92 13.79
C PRO A 94 -12.67 3.71 13.76
N GLY A 95 -12.13 2.96 14.73
CA GLY A 95 -10.70 2.65 14.79
C GLY A 95 -10.23 1.74 13.65
N VAL A 96 -11.09 0.80 13.22
CA VAL A 96 -10.82 -0.07 12.07
C VAL A 96 -10.66 0.76 10.79
N TRP A 97 -11.59 1.67 10.52
CA TRP A 97 -11.54 2.49 9.31
C TRP A 97 -10.35 3.44 9.28
N LEU A 98 -9.95 4.01 10.43
CA LEU A 98 -8.76 4.85 10.51
C LEU A 98 -7.49 4.08 10.15
N VAL A 99 -7.32 2.87 10.71
CA VAL A 99 -6.17 2.00 10.41
C VAL A 99 -6.20 1.54 8.96
N ALA A 100 -7.37 1.13 8.48
CA ALA A 100 -7.56 0.70 7.09
C ALA A 100 -7.19 1.80 6.09
N LEU A 101 -7.63 3.04 6.35
CA LEU A 101 -7.28 4.19 5.53
C LEU A 101 -5.78 4.48 5.57
N ALA A 102 -5.15 4.39 6.74
CA ALA A 102 -3.69 4.59 6.87
C ALA A 102 -2.90 3.56 6.04
N PHE A 103 -3.33 2.30 6.07
CA PHE A 103 -2.72 1.24 5.25
C PHE A 103 -2.94 1.51 3.75
N GLY A 104 -4.17 1.84 3.35
CA GLY A 104 -4.50 2.18 1.97
C GLY A 104 -3.72 3.39 1.46
N LEU A 105 -3.56 4.45 2.26
CA LEU A 105 -2.74 5.61 1.92
C LEU A 105 -1.26 5.26 1.77
N SER A 106 -0.73 4.39 2.62
CA SER A 106 0.66 3.93 2.54
C SER A 106 0.92 3.22 1.20
N TRP A 107 0.05 2.30 0.82
CA TRP A 107 0.16 1.58 -0.45
C TRP A 107 -0.11 2.47 -1.66
N ALA A 108 -1.07 3.39 -1.59
CA ALA A 108 -1.35 4.35 -2.65
C ALA A 108 -0.16 5.30 -2.88
N ALA A 109 0.47 5.79 -1.80
CA ALA A 109 1.68 6.60 -1.89
C ALA A 109 2.85 5.81 -2.48
N CYS A 110 3.07 4.56 -2.03
CA CYS A 110 4.04 3.65 -2.62
C CYS A 110 3.79 3.47 -4.14
N CYS A 111 2.54 3.21 -4.54
CA CYS A 111 2.14 3.05 -5.93
C CYS A 111 2.47 4.29 -6.77
N ALA A 112 2.05 5.48 -6.30
CA ALA A 112 2.31 6.74 -6.97
C ALA A 112 3.82 6.99 -7.16
N LEU A 113 4.58 6.89 -6.08
CA LEU A 113 6.03 7.12 -6.09
C LEU A 113 6.76 6.08 -6.95
N TYR A 114 6.36 4.81 -6.87
CA TYR A 114 6.94 3.75 -7.70
C TYR A 114 6.75 4.03 -9.19
N ILE A 115 5.56 4.47 -9.61
CA ILE A 115 5.29 4.84 -11.01
C ILE A 115 6.09 6.08 -11.40
N LEU A 116 6.15 7.11 -10.55
CA LEU A 116 6.90 8.35 -10.80
C LEU A 116 8.43 8.14 -10.83
N SER A 117 8.95 7.09 -10.18
CA SER A 117 10.38 6.73 -10.17
C SER A 117 10.84 6.02 -11.44
N ARG A 118 9.94 5.71 -12.38
CA ARG A 118 10.30 5.03 -13.63
C ARG A 118 10.99 6.01 -14.58
N PRO A 119 12.14 5.63 -15.17
CA PRO A 119 12.76 6.44 -16.22
C PRO A 119 11.77 6.65 -17.35
N ARG A 120 11.55 7.91 -17.76
CA ARG A 120 10.75 8.21 -18.95
C ARG A 120 11.53 7.73 -20.17
N THR A 121 11.02 6.71 -20.85
CA THR A 121 11.44 6.43 -22.23
C THR A 121 10.96 7.59 -23.09
N ILE A 122 11.88 8.48 -23.45
CA ILE A 122 11.70 9.41 -24.57
C ILE A 122 11.92 8.61 -25.85
#